data_AF-A0A9P8PA05-F1
#
_entry.id   AF-A0A9P8PA05-F1
#
_cell.length_a   1.000
_cell.length_b   1.000
_cell.length_c   1.000
_cell.angle_alpha   90.00
_cell.angle_beta   90.00
_cell.angle_gamma   90.00
#
_symmetry.space_group_name_H-M   'P 1'
#
loop_
_entity.id
_entity.type
_entity.pdbx_description
1 polymer ?
#
loop_
_entity_poly.entity_id
_entity_poly.type
_entity_poly.pdbx_seq_one_letter_code
_entity_poly.pdbx_strand_id
1 'polypeptide(L)'
;MPNVVHLDLRACENITDAGLYHLGTHCPKLETLNCGRHTKGNLVTDASISHIISKCSLKTLGVAGCGISDALIWSLALQIGQQLERLSLNGCWRLTDAGLSHALMLDKFPRLAVLEIRRLTRLQHLRPVIEFKKRQSRRKIAVLVEACEELEARLKLEERTLDLEISARIFEDISEWLNGDDLQDQIEEQNLQQFVHRRGVPV
;
A
#
# COMPACT_ATOMS: atom_id res chain seq x y z
N MET A 1 32.51 5.04 -8.72
CA MET A 1 32.55 5.92 -7.54
C MET A 1 31.97 5.15 -6.34
N PRO A 2 32.80 4.52 -5.49
CA PRO A 2 32.33 3.49 -4.55
C PRO A 2 31.55 4.01 -3.32
N ASN A 3 31.53 5.34 -3.10
CA ASN A 3 30.96 5.95 -1.89
C ASN A 3 29.71 6.79 -2.14
N VAL A 4 29.09 6.71 -3.33
CA VAL A 4 27.85 7.44 -3.59
C VAL A 4 26.72 6.81 -2.79
N VAL A 5 26.09 7.60 -1.92
CA VAL A 5 24.94 7.19 -1.09
C VAL A 5 23.63 7.78 -1.62
N HIS A 6 23.69 9.02 -2.13
CA HIS A 6 22.54 9.71 -2.70
C HIS A 6 22.87 10.16 -4.12
N LEU A 7 22.01 9.85 -5.07
CA LEU A 7 22.15 10.25 -6.44
C LEU A 7 20.81 10.73 -7.01
N ASP A 8 20.83 11.93 -7.57
CA ASP A 8 19.69 12.53 -8.23
C ASP A 8 20.02 12.81 -9.70
N LEU A 9 19.33 12.10 -10.58
CA LEU A 9 19.41 12.16 -12.03
C LEU A 9 18.07 12.60 -12.63
N ARG A 10 17.24 13.32 -11.86
CA ARG A 10 15.97 13.82 -12.39
C ARG A 10 16.21 14.75 -13.57
N ALA A 11 15.39 14.60 -14.62
CA ALA A 11 15.48 15.35 -15.86
C ALA A 11 16.80 15.18 -16.64
N CYS A 12 17.61 14.15 -16.33
CA CYS A 12 18.72 13.77 -17.18
C CYS A 12 18.22 13.03 -18.43
N GLU A 13 18.01 13.74 -19.53
CA GLU A 13 17.36 13.23 -20.76
C GLU A 13 18.02 12.03 -21.45
N ASN A 14 19.30 11.78 -21.16
CA ASN A 14 20.07 10.71 -21.78
C ASN A 14 20.43 9.58 -20.79
N ILE A 15 19.77 9.52 -19.63
CA ILE A 15 19.93 8.36 -18.74
C ILE A 15 19.29 7.13 -19.39
N THR A 16 19.99 6.01 -19.31
CA THR A 16 19.55 4.73 -19.89
C THR A 16 19.82 3.59 -18.92
N ASP A 17 19.20 2.43 -19.20
CA ASP A 17 19.46 1.19 -18.47
C ASP A 17 20.97 0.89 -18.36
N ALA A 18 21.76 1.10 -19.42
CA ALA A 18 23.20 0.85 -19.40
C ALA A 18 23.92 1.69 -18.33
N GLY A 19 23.59 2.99 -18.23
CA GLY A 19 24.14 3.87 -17.19
C GLY A 19 23.75 3.40 -15.78
N LEU A 20 22.49 3.02 -15.60
CA LEU A 20 21.98 2.51 -14.33
C LEU A 20 22.60 1.14 -13.94
N TYR A 21 22.89 0.27 -14.91
CA TYR A 21 23.65 -0.96 -14.69
C TYR A 21 25.06 -0.69 -14.15
N HIS A 22 25.76 0.30 -14.72
CA HIS A 22 27.06 0.72 -14.21
C HIS A 22 26.97 1.24 -12.78
N LEU A 23 25.92 2.00 -12.44
CA LEU A 23 25.70 2.48 -11.07
C LEU A 23 25.49 1.33 -10.09
N GLY A 24 24.56 0.41 -10.38
CA GLY A 24 24.31 -0.75 -9.50
C GLY A 24 25.54 -1.63 -9.30
N THR A 25 26.42 -1.69 -10.30
CA THR A 25 27.66 -2.48 -10.23
C THR A 25 28.75 -1.81 -9.39
N HIS A 26 28.85 -0.47 -9.43
CA HIS A 26 29.99 0.26 -8.86
C HIS A 26 29.63 1.15 -7.65
N CYS A 27 28.36 1.21 -7.26
CA CYS A 27 27.86 2.05 -6.16
C CYS A 27 27.04 1.22 -5.14
N PRO A 28 27.63 0.23 -4.46
CA PRO A 28 26.90 -0.68 -3.55
C PRO A 28 26.30 0.03 -2.33
N LYS A 29 26.81 1.22 -1.98
CA LYS A 29 26.34 2.05 -0.85
C LYS A 29 25.16 2.97 -1.19
N LEU A 30 24.61 2.87 -2.40
CA LEU A 30 23.51 3.74 -2.82
C LEU A 30 22.26 3.43 -1.98
N GLU A 31 21.73 4.46 -1.33
CA GLU A 31 20.49 4.41 -0.53
C GLU A 31 19.37 5.26 -1.14
N THR A 32 19.72 6.26 -1.95
CA THR A 32 18.76 7.14 -2.62
C THR A 32 19.07 7.26 -4.10
N LEU A 33 18.09 6.92 -4.93
CA LEU A 33 18.16 7.10 -6.38
C LEU A 33 16.90 7.78 -6.90
N ASN A 34 17.06 8.92 -7.54
CA ASN A 34 16.03 9.48 -8.41
C ASN A 34 16.54 9.47 -9.84
N CYS A 35 15.83 8.85 -10.79
CA CYS A 35 16.25 8.74 -12.18
C CYS A 35 15.09 8.92 -13.17
N GLY A 36 14.06 9.65 -12.77
CA GLY A 36 12.88 9.95 -13.59
C GLY A 36 12.78 11.39 -14.09
N ARG A 37 11.58 11.81 -14.48
CA ARG A 37 11.23 13.16 -14.99
C ARG A 37 11.98 13.57 -16.27
N HIS A 38 12.32 12.60 -17.12
CA HIS A 38 12.88 12.83 -18.45
C HIS A 38 11.83 12.54 -19.53
N THR A 39 11.97 13.14 -20.72
CA THR A 39 11.00 12.97 -21.81
C THR A 39 11.05 11.58 -22.44
N LYS A 40 12.21 10.92 -22.40
CA LYS A 40 12.45 9.57 -22.97
C LYS A 40 12.23 8.46 -21.93
N GLY A 41 11.02 8.40 -21.37
CA GLY A 41 10.66 7.49 -20.26
C GLY A 41 11.02 6.02 -20.49
N ASN A 42 11.01 5.58 -21.75
CA ASN A 42 11.30 4.20 -22.17
C ASN A 42 12.77 3.78 -22.11
N LEU A 43 13.71 4.71 -21.87
CA LEU A 43 15.14 4.38 -21.76
C LEU A 43 15.53 3.81 -20.39
N VAL A 44 14.67 3.97 -19.38
CA VAL A 44 14.80 3.38 -18.05
C VAL A 44 13.64 2.40 -17.84
N THR A 45 13.97 1.13 -17.67
CA THR A 45 13.00 0.03 -17.57
C THR A 45 13.16 -0.76 -16.27
N ASP A 46 12.28 -1.74 -16.07
CA ASP A 46 12.35 -2.68 -14.95
C ASP A 46 13.73 -3.35 -14.82
N ALA A 47 14.42 -3.60 -15.94
CA ALA A 47 15.68 -4.35 -15.95
C ALA A 47 16.78 -3.64 -15.14
N SER A 48 17.01 -2.35 -15.40
CA SER A 48 18.07 -1.63 -14.71
C SER A 48 17.75 -1.34 -13.24
N ILE A 49 16.50 -1.02 -12.93
CA ILE A 49 16.09 -0.80 -11.54
C ILE A 49 16.16 -2.12 -10.76
N SER A 50 15.75 -3.24 -11.35
CA SER A 50 15.90 -4.57 -10.76
C SER A 50 17.37 -4.91 -10.48
N HIS A 51 18.27 -4.55 -11.40
CA HIS A 51 19.71 -4.71 -11.18
C HIS A 51 20.19 -3.85 -9.99
N ILE A 52 19.77 -2.58 -9.92
CA ILE A 52 20.14 -1.69 -8.81
C ILE A 52 19.67 -2.25 -7.46
N ILE A 53 18.40 -2.65 -7.33
CA ILE A 53 17.88 -3.16 -6.05
C ILE A 53 18.48 -4.51 -5.65
N SER A 54 19.03 -5.27 -6.60
CA SER A 54 19.77 -6.50 -6.32
C SER A 54 21.18 -6.26 -5.75
N LYS A 55 21.71 -5.04 -5.89
CA LYS A 55 23.08 -4.66 -5.48
C LYS A 55 23.13 -3.60 -4.39
N CYS A 56 22.07 -2.81 -4.26
CA CYS A 56 22.00 -1.63 -3.41
C CYS A 56 20.81 -1.74 -2.45
N SER A 57 21.02 -1.29 -1.21
CA SER A 57 19.96 -1.22 -0.21
C SER A 57 19.26 0.14 -0.25
N LEU A 58 18.42 0.36 -1.27
CA LEU A 58 17.68 1.62 -1.41
C LEU A 58 16.63 1.81 -0.31
N LYS A 59 16.57 3.04 0.24
CA LYS A 59 15.50 3.58 1.09
C LYS A 59 14.60 4.56 0.34
N THR A 60 15.15 5.24 -0.67
CA THR A 60 14.40 6.18 -1.51
C THR A 60 14.59 5.84 -2.98
N LEU A 61 13.49 5.67 -3.70
CA LEU A 61 13.49 5.44 -5.15
C LEU A 61 12.48 6.36 -5.86
N GLY A 62 12.95 7.11 -6.86
CA GLY A 62 12.12 7.94 -7.72
C GLY A 62 12.31 7.59 -9.19
N VAL A 63 11.28 7.00 -9.80
CA VAL A 63 11.26 6.55 -11.20
C VAL A 63 10.16 7.23 -12.00
N ALA A 64 9.84 8.48 -11.64
CA ALA A 64 8.74 9.23 -12.24
C ALA A 64 8.85 9.27 -13.78
N GLY A 65 7.79 8.90 -14.49
CA GLY A 65 7.76 8.90 -15.96
C GLY A 65 8.60 7.81 -16.64
N CYS A 66 9.26 6.92 -15.89
CA CYS A 66 10.00 5.80 -16.47
C CYS A 66 9.05 4.72 -16.98
N GLY A 67 9.52 3.90 -17.92
CA GLY A 67 8.78 2.82 -18.57
C GLY A 67 8.62 1.57 -17.69
N ILE A 68 8.36 1.75 -16.39
CA ILE A 68 8.34 0.66 -15.40
C ILE A 68 6.96 0.02 -15.28
N SER A 69 6.92 -1.29 -15.00
CA SER A 69 5.69 -2.09 -14.95
C SER A 69 5.37 -2.64 -13.55
N ASP A 70 4.22 -3.29 -13.42
CA ASP A 70 3.82 -3.96 -12.17
C ASP A 70 4.84 -5.01 -11.71
N ALA A 71 5.60 -5.62 -12.63
CA ALA A 71 6.66 -6.56 -12.30
C ALA A 71 7.79 -5.92 -11.47
N LEU A 72 8.10 -4.63 -11.73
CA LEU A 72 9.06 -3.91 -10.90
C LEU A 72 8.50 -3.66 -9.50
N ILE A 73 7.22 -3.31 -9.37
CA ILE A 73 6.59 -3.12 -8.06
C ILE A 73 6.70 -4.39 -7.21
N TRP A 74 6.47 -5.57 -7.82
CA TRP A 74 6.68 -6.85 -7.15
C TRP A 74 8.16 -7.09 -6.80
N SER A 75 9.08 -6.75 -7.69
CA SER A 75 10.52 -6.87 -7.42
C SER A 75 10.95 -5.99 -6.23
N LEU A 76 10.45 -4.75 -6.16
CA LEU A 76 10.65 -3.85 -5.02
C LEU A 76 10.06 -4.46 -3.73
N ALA A 77 8.81 -4.89 -3.78
CA ALA A 77 8.09 -5.49 -2.66
C ALA A 77 8.82 -6.72 -2.07
N LEU A 78 9.39 -7.57 -2.93
CA LEU A 78 10.05 -8.80 -2.52
C LEU A 78 11.50 -8.59 -2.04
N GLN A 79 12.24 -7.65 -2.64
CA GLN A 79 13.68 -7.50 -2.36
C GLN A 79 13.98 -6.41 -1.33
N ILE A 80 13.32 -5.24 -1.43
CA ILE A 80 13.66 -4.07 -0.61
C ILE A 80 12.45 -3.45 0.11
N GLY A 81 11.27 -4.04 0.00
CA GLY A 81 10.03 -3.47 0.56
C GLY A 81 10.07 -3.25 2.07
N GLN A 82 10.85 -4.06 2.80
CA GLN A 82 11.02 -3.98 4.26
C GLN A 82 11.84 -2.77 4.74
N GLN A 83 12.55 -2.09 3.82
CA GLN A 83 13.42 -0.95 4.13
C GLN A 83 13.08 0.30 3.33
N LEU A 84 12.23 0.20 2.30
CA LEU A 84 11.88 1.33 1.45
C LEU A 84 10.99 2.33 2.22
N GLU A 85 11.42 3.58 2.26
CA GLU A 85 10.80 4.67 3.02
C GLU A 85 10.10 5.69 2.11
N ARG A 86 10.63 5.91 0.89
CA ARG A 86 10.04 6.79 -0.12
C ARG A 86 10.03 6.15 -1.50
N LEU A 87 8.88 6.18 -2.15
CA LEU A 87 8.68 5.68 -3.52
C LEU A 87 7.88 6.68 -4.36
N SER A 88 8.51 7.21 -5.41
CA SER A 88 7.85 8.06 -6.40
C SER A 88 7.63 7.30 -7.71
N LEU A 89 6.36 7.09 -8.04
CA LEU A 89 5.87 6.43 -9.26
C LEU A 89 5.14 7.40 -10.20
N ASN A 90 5.20 8.71 -9.94
CA ASN A 90 4.47 9.73 -10.70
C ASN A 90 4.60 9.52 -12.22
N GLY A 91 3.48 9.46 -12.94
CA GLY A 91 3.45 9.36 -14.40
C GLY A 91 3.98 8.04 -14.98
N CYS A 92 4.17 6.98 -14.19
CA CYS A 92 4.52 5.65 -14.70
C CYS A 92 3.29 4.99 -15.36
N TRP A 93 3.12 5.22 -16.66
CA TRP A 93 1.92 4.91 -17.44
C TRP A 93 1.65 3.41 -17.66
N ARG A 94 2.60 2.53 -17.37
CA ARG A 94 2.43 1.07 -17.47
C ARG A 94 1.93 0.41 -16.18
N LEU A 95 1.92 1.13 -15.06
CA LEU A 95 1.45 0.59 -13.78
C LEU A 95 -0.06 0.42 -13.76
N THR A 96 -0.53 -0.65 -13.13
CA THR A 96 -1.95 -0.94 -12.92
C THR A 96 -2.20 -1.36 -11.47
N ASP A 97 -3.44 -1.73 -11.17
CA ASP A 97 -3.78 -2.28 -9.86
C ASP A 97 -3.06 -3.61 -9.56
N ALA A 98 -2.64 -4.37 -10.58
CA ALA A 98 -1.94 -5.64 -10.41
C ALA A 98 -0.57 -5.52 -9.70
N GLY A 99 0.02 -4.32 -9.70
CA GLY A 99 1.26 -4.02 -9.00
C GLY A 99 1.03 -3.38 -7.64
N LEU A 100 0.84 -2.05 -7.63
CA LEU A 100 0.86 -1.25 -6.41
C LEU A 100 -0.26 -1.62 -5.44
N SER A 101 -1.50 -1.73 -5.93
CA SER A 101 -2.67 -2.01 -5.08
C SER A 101 -2.54 -3.34 -4.35
N HIS A 102 -2.12 -4.40 -5.05
CA HIS A 102 -1.88 -5.72 -4.44
C HIS A 102 -0.69 -5.72 -3.48
N ALA A 103 0.43 -5.11 -3.86
CA ALA A 103 1.62 -5.07 -2.99
C ALA A 103 1.35 -4.30 -1.69
N LEU A 104 0.58 -3.20 -1.75
CA LEU A 104 0.13 -2.48 -0.56
C LEU A 104 -0.82 -3.33 0.28
N MET A 105 -1.80 -4.00 -0.33
CA MET A 105 -2.75 -4.89 0.36
C MET A 105 -2.04 -6.00 1.14
N LEU A 106 -1.00 -6.60 0.55
CA LEU A 106 -0.17 -7.64 1.17
C LEU A 106 0.91 -7.09 2.13
N ASP A 107 0.82 -5.80 2.46
CA ASP A 107 1.68 -5.15 3.46
C ASP A 107 3.19 -5.30 3.15
N LYS A 108 3.55 -5.25 1.86
CA LYS A 108 4.93 -5.44 1.41
C LYS A 108 5.85 -4.22 1.62
N PHE A 109 5.29 -3.09 2.04
CA PHE A 109 5.99 -1.83 2.24
C PHE A 109 5.79 -1.25 3.66
N PRO A 110 6.15 -1.98 4.73
CA PRO A 110 5.78 -1.60 6.09
C PRO A 110 6.47 -0.34 6.62
N ARG A 111 7.58 0.09 6.00
CA ARG A 111 8.32 1.31 6.36
C ARG A 111 8.05 2.50 5.44
N LEU A 112 7.22 2.32 4.42
CA LEU A 112 6.98 3.37 3.43
C LEU A 112 6.20 4.52 4.10
N ALA A 113 6.79 5.71 4.04
CA ALA A 113 6.27 6.94 4.63
C ALA A 113 5.90 7.97 3.55
N VAL A 114 6.48 7.88 2.36
CA VAL A 114 6.15 8.78 1.24
C VAL A 114 5.85 7.97 -0.02
N LEU A 115 4.65 8.12 -0.55
CA LEU A 115 4.19 7.48 -1.79
C LEU A 115 3.67 8.54 -2.75
N GLU A 116 4.34 8.72 -3.88
CA GLU A 116 3.92 9.67 -4.92
C GLU A 116 3.37 8.91 -6.13
N ILE A 117 2.07 9.09 -6.42
CA ILE A 117 1.30 8.33 -7.42
C ILE A 117 0.52 9.25 -8.36
N ARG A 118 0.99 10.48 -8.56
CA ARG A 118 0.38 11.45 -9.46
C ARG A 118 0.32 10.90 -10.88
N ARG A 119 -0.81 11.10 -11.56
CA ARG A 119 -1.02 10.70 -12.97
C ARG A 119 -0.82 9.20 -13.23
N LEU A 120 -1.12 8.33 -12.27
CA LEU A 120 -1.28 6.89 -12.50
C LEU A 120 -2.70 6.61 -13.03
N THR A 121 -2.91 6.86 -14.32
CA THR A 121 -4.25 6.82 -14.96
C THR A 121 -4.91 5.45 -14.96
N ARG A 122 -4.14 4.37 -14.80
CA ARG A 122 -4.61 2.98 -14.78
C ARG A 122 -4.73 2.39 -13.37
N LEU A 123 -4.50 3.19 -12.33
CA LEU A 123 -4.73 2.81 -10.94
C LEU A 123 -6.20 3.11 -10.60
N GLN A 124 -7.03 2.06 -10.60
CA GLN A 124 -8.48 2.19 -10.40
C GLN A 124 -8.91 1.80 -8.99
N HIS A 125 -8.27 0.79 -8.40
CA HIS A 125 -8.61 0.25 -7.10
C HIS A 125 -7.84 0.97 -5.99
N LEU A 126 -8.50 1.92 -5.32
CA LEU A 126 -7.87 2.81 -4.36
C LEU A 126 -7.98 2.36 -2.90
N ARG A 127 -8.91 1.44 -2.59
CA ARG A 127 -9.09 0.88 -1.24
C ARG A 127 -7.77 0.40 -0.62
N PRO A 128 -6.87 -0.30 -1.33
CA PRO A 128 -5.59 -0.73 -0.76
C PRO A 128 -4.67 0.42 -0.34
N VAL A 129 -4.76 1.59 -0.98
CA VAL A 129 -4.00 2.79 -0.62
C VAL A 129 -4.53 3.39 0.69
N ILE A 130 -5.86 3.43 0.87
CA ILE A 130 -6.49 3.90 2.11
C ILE A 130 -6.17 2.95 3.27
N GLU A 131 -6.33 1.65 3.03
CA GLU A 131 -6.01 0.62 4.02
C GLU A 131 -4.53 0.63 4.40
N PHE A 132 -3.64 0.90 3.44
CA PHE A 132 -2.22 1.13 3.71
C PHE A 132 -2.00 2.35 4.63
N LYS A 133 -2.62 3.50 4.36
CA LYS A 133 -2.54 4.68 5.26
C LYS A 133 -3.02 4.34 6.68
N LYS A 134 -4.16 3.64 6.80
CA LYS A 134 -4.70 3.21 8.10
C LYS A 134 -3.73 2.26 8.82
N ARG A 135 -3.14 1.28 8.13
CA ARG A 135 -2.10 0.38 8.69
C ARG A 135 -0.87 1.13 9.17
N GLN A 136 -0.38 2.10 8.41
CA GLN A 136 0.80 2.87 8.80
C GLN A 136 0.51 3.79 10.00
N SER A 137 -0.69 4.35 10.11
CA SER A 137 -1.13 5.09 11.30
C SER A 137 -1.11 4.23 12.55
N ARG A 138 -1.58 2.97 12.48
CA ARG A 138 -1.50 1.99 13.60
C ARG A 138 -0.05 1.70 14.01
N ARG A 139 0.90 1.79 13.07
CA ARG A 139 2.34 1.68 13.32
C ARG A 139 3.00 2.97 13.81
N LYS A 140 2.24 4.06 13.98
CA LYS A 140 2.75 5.40 14.30
C LYS A 140 3.69 5.95 13.23
N ILE A 141 3.49 5.56 11.96
CA ILE A 141 4.20 6.09 10.80
C ILE A 141 3.30 7.10 10.11
N ALA A 142 3.71 8.36 10.11
CA ALA A 142 3.03 9.40 9.35
C ALA A 142 3.30 9.18 7.84
N VAL A 143 2.23 8.90 7.09
CA VAL A 143 2.32 8.67 5.64
C VAL A 143 1.82 9.86 4.86
N LEU A 144 2.65 10.31 3.93
CA LEU A 144 2.29 11.23 2.87
C LEU A 144 2.01 10.45 1.59
N VAL A 145 0.76 10.50 1.12
CA VAL A 145 0.39 10.02 -0.22
C VAL A 145 0.14 11.25 -1.10
N GLU A 146 1.01 11.49 -2.08
CA GLU A 146 0.84 12.57 -3.05
C GLU A 146 0.16 12.06 -4.31
N ALA A 147 -1.02 12.60 -4.62
CA ALA A 147 -1.79 12.28 -5.80
C ALA A 147 -2.11 13.57 -6.59
N CYS A 148 -2.68 13.43 -7.79
CA CYS A 148 -3.22 14.59 -8.51
C CYS A 148 -4.65 14.87 -8.03
N GLU A 149 -5.16 16.09 -8.20
CA GLU A 149 -6.47 16.52 -7.68
C GLU A 149 -7.60 15.50 -7.94
N GLU A 150 -7.70 15.01 -9.17
CA GLU A 150 -8.70 13.98 -9.54
C GLU A 150 -8.53 12.67 -8.74
N LEU A 151 -7.29 12.19 -8.60
CA LEU A 151 -6.98 10.96 -7.86
C LEU A 151 -7.16 11.17 -6.34
N GLU A 152 -6.83 12.36 -5.83
CA GLU A 152 -7.11 12.74 -4.44
C GLU A 152 -8.61 12.78 -4.14
N ALA A 153 -9.42 13.31 -5.06
CA ALA A 153 -10.87 13.30 -4.92
C ALA A 153 -11.42 11.87 -4.85
N ARG A 154 -10.93 10.98 -5.73
CA ARG A 154 -11.29 9.56 -5.73
C ARG A 154 -10.82 8.83 -4.45
N LEU A 155 -9.61 9.12 -3.97
CA LEU A 155 -9.11 8.58 -2.69
C LEU A 155 -9.99 9.01 -1.51
N LYS A 156 -10.39 10.29 -1.46
CA LYS A 156 -11.29 10.81 -0.41
C LYS A 156 -12.68 10.18 -0.47
N LEU A 157 -13.21 9.94 -1.66
CA LEU A 157 -14.49 9.25 -1.84
C LEU A 157 -14.40 7.81 -1.32
N GLU A 158 -13.37 7.08 -1.71
CA GLU A 158 -13.15 5.70 -1.29
C GLU A 158 -12.96 5.58 0.24
N GLU A 159 -12.24 6.53 0.85
CA GLU A 159 -12.05 6.60 2.30
C GLU A 159 -13.39 6.76 3.03
N ARG A 160 -14.29 7.62 2.54
CA ARG A 160 -15.64 7.77 3.09
C ARG A 160 -16.49 6.51 2.94
N THR A 161 -16.44 5.87 1.77
CA THR A 161 -17.16 4.60 1.54
C THR A 161 -16.72 3.54 2.55
N LEU A 162 -15.40 3.39 2.72
CA LEU A 162 -14.84 2.45 3.68
C LEU A 162 -15.26 2.76 5.12
N ASP A 163 -15.28 4.03 5.52
CA ASP A 163 -15.72 4.43 6.87
C ASP A 163 -17.21 4.15 7.11
N LEU A 164 -18.06 4.31 6.09
CA LEU A 164 -19.47 3.96 6.15
C LEU A 164 -19.68 2.44 6.24
N GLU A 165 -18.95 1.64 5.46
CA GLU A 165 -18.98 0.18 5.54
C GLU A 165 -18.60 -0.31 6.95
N ILE A 166 -17.51 0.23 7.51
CA ILE A 166 -17.07 -0.11 8.88
C ILE A 166 -18.14 0.27 9.90
N SER A 167 -18.73 1.47 9.77
CA SER A 167 -19.77 1.93 10.69
C SER A 167 -20.99 1.03 10.62
N ALA A 168 -21.47 0.71 9.42
CA ALA A 168 -22.61 -0.18 9.21
C ALA A 168 -22.36 -1.56 9.84
N ARG A 169 -21.16 -2.11 9.66
CA ARG A 169 -20.80 -3.41 10.24
C ARG A 169 -20.79 -3.39 11.77
N ILE A 170 -20.29 -2.32 12.39
CA ILE A 170 -20.34 -2.14 13.84
C ILE A 170 -21.80 -2.10 14.32
N PHE A 171 -22.69 -1.41 13.61
CA PHE A 171 -24.11 -1.37 13.97
C PHE A 171 -24.78 -2.75 13.84
N GLU A 172 -24.46 -3.50 12.78
CA GLU A 172 -24.93 -4.88 12.61
C GLU A 172 -24.47 -5.76 13.78
N ASP A 173 -23.18 -5.75 14.12
CA ASP A 173 -22.64 -6.57 15.21
C ASP A 173 -23.27 -6.20 16.58
N ILE A 174 -23.53 -4.91 16.84
CA ILE A 174 -24.23 -4.44 18.06
C ILE A 174 -25.69 -4.91 18.06
N SER A 175 -26.37 -4.83 16.92
CA SER A 175 -27.76 -5.27 16.77
C SER A 175 -27.88 -6.78 16.94
N GLU A 176 -26.96 -7.56 16.38
CA GLU A 176 -26.89 -9.01 16.58
C GLU A 176 -26.68 -9.36 18.06
N TRP A 177 -25.83 -8.62 18.78
CA TRP A 177 -25.63 -8.82 20.22
C TRP A 177 -26.88 -8.50 21.04
N LEU A 178 -27.51 -7.34 20.81
CA LEU A 178 -28.73 -6.94 21.54
C LEU A 178 -29.91 -7.89 21.33
N ASN A 179 -30.05 -8.43 20.13
CA ASN A 179 -31.14 -9.36 19.80
C ASN A 179 -30.77 -10.83 20.03
N GLY A 180 -29.51 -11.12 20.38
CA GLY A 180 -29.00 -12.48 20.60
C GLY A 180 -29.25 -13.01 22.02
N ASP A 181 -29.37 -12.11 23.01
CA ASP A 181 -29.65 -12.46 24.41
C ASP A 181 -31.09 -13.01 24.60
N ASP A 182 -32.02 -12.69 23.70
CA ASP A 182 -33.41 -13.20 23.74
C ASP A 182 -33.49 -14.74 23.66
N LEU A 183 -32.52 -15.40 23.00
CA LEU A 183 -32.49 -16.88 22.95
C LEU A 183 -32.06 -17.48 24.29
N GLN A 184 -31.17 -16.81 25.01
CA GLN A 184 -30.60 -17.30 26.25
C GLN A 184 -31.62 -17.13 27.40
N ASP A 185 -32.32 -16.00 27.41
CA ASP A 185 -33.45 -15.74 28.33
C ASP A 185 -34.62 -16.71 28.08
N GLN A 186 -34.95 -17.03 26.81
CA GLN A 186 -35.98 -18.03 26.49
C GLN A 186 -35.61 -19.46 26.90
N ILE A 187 -34.32 -19.84 26.78
CA ILE A 187 -33.83 -21.15 27.22
C ILE A 187 -33.83 -21.23 28.76
N GLU A 188 -33.43 -20.16 29.44
CA GLU A 188 -33.50 -20.09 30.91
C GLU A 188 -34.95 -20.14 31.42
N GLU A 189 -35.87 -19.39 30.82
CA GLU A 189 -37.31 -19.45 31.16
C GLU A 189 -37.91 -20.85 30.93
N GLN A 190 -37.61 -21.50 29.80
CA GLN A 190 -38.09 -22.87 29.55
C GLN A 190 -37.51 -23.87 30.55
N ASN A 191 -36.24 -23.75 30.91
CA ASN A 191 -35.60 -24.60 31.91
C ASN A 191 -36.17 -24.36 33.32
N LEU A 192 -36.45 -23.10 33.69
CA LEU A 192 -37.13 -22.72 34.93
C LEU A 192 -38.56 -23.28 34.99
N GLN A 193 -39.34 -23.17 33.92
CA GLN A 193 -40.69 -23.73 33.85
C GLN A 193 -40.69 -25.26 33.97
N GLN A 194 -39.76 -25.95 33.30
CA GLN A 194 -39.59 -27.40 33.43
C GLN A 194 -39.15 -27.81 34.84
N PHE A 195 -38.29 -27.02 35.49
CA PHE A 195 -37.85 -27.28 36.86
C PHE A 195 -38.99 -27.12 37.88
N VAL A 196 -39.81 -26.07 37.76
CA VAL A 196 -40.98 -25.84 38.61
C VAL A 196 -42.02 -26.95 38.42
N HIS A 197 -42.28 -27.37 37.17
CA HIS A 197 -43.23 -28.44 36.87
C HIS A 197 -42.81 -29.81 37.44
N ARG A 198 -41.51 -30.11 37.48
CA ARG A 198 -40.98 -31.37 38.03
C ARG A 198 -41.01 -31.47 39.56
N ARG A 199 -41.16 -30.36 40.29
CA ARG A 199 -41.15 -30.37 41.76
C ARG A 199 -42.52 -30.22 42.43
N GLY A 200 -43.61 -30.04 41.67
CA GLY A 200 -44.96 -30.03 42.24
C GLY A 200 -45.15 -29.04 43.39
N VAL A 201 -44.49 -27.88 43.34
CA VAL A 201 -44.68 -26.82 44.35
C VAL A 201 -45.89 -25.99 43.92
N PRO A 202 -47.00 -25.96 44.69
CA PRO A 202 -48.12 -25.07 44.41
C PRO A 202 -47.71 -23.62 44.72
N VAL A 203 -48.23 -22.69 43.91
CA VAL A 203 -48.09 -21.24 44.06
C VAL A 203 -48.61 -20.76 45.42
#